data_AF-I1YLB2-F1
#
_entry.id   AF-I1YLB2-F1
#
_cell.length_a   1.000
_cell.length_b   1.000
_cell.length_c   1.000
_cell.angle_alpha   90.00
_cell.angle_beta   90.00
_cell.angle_gamma   90.00
#
_symmetry.space_group_name_H-M   'P 1'
#
loop_
_entity.id
_entity.type
_entity.pdbx_description
1 polymer ?
#
loop_
_entity_poly.entity_id
_entity_poly.type
_entity_poly.pdbx_seq_one_letter_code
_entity_poly.pdbx_strand_id
1 'polypeptide(L)'
;MYSLILWDFIPTHFMQQYHCATDAGFTVYKSIDQWKQENPGVAETLTPIDKPDWIKNDNLTRVQLNQRFAWEFEDSIHLFKIHEREQRIVDIKTGEVLARNVDFNTGVGNPYVSADSIRDYKWWIKVDSCPRFGSKSKWLVNNDSFIDFYMKSKHIKGVR
;
A
#
# COMPACT_ATOMS: atom_id res chain seq x y z
N MET A 1 -0.80 25.53 30.21
CA MET A 1 0.33 24.69 29.73
C MET A 1 -0.07 23.46 28.89
N TYR A 2 -1.35 23.12 28.73
CA TYR A 2 -1.77 21.99 27.86
C TYR A 2 -1.52 22.23 26.36
N SER A 3 -1.59 23.48 25.91
CA SER A 3 -1.41 23.85 24.49
C SER A 3 -0.02 23.52 23.93
N LEU A 4 1.01 23.44 24.78
CA LEU A 4 2.38 23.10 24.35
C LEU A 4 2.64 21.60 24.30
N ILE A 5 1.79 20.77 24.90
CA ILE A 5 1.94 19.30 24.85
C ILE A 5 1.24 18.75 23.61
N LEU A 6 0.11 19.35 23.21
CA LEU A 6 -0.73 18.96 22.08
C LEU A 6 -0.52 19.81 20.83
N TRP A 7 0.52 20.65 20.77
CA TRP A 7 0.72 21.60 19.67
C TRP A 7 0.83 20.92 18.30
N ASP A 8 1.32 19.68 18.26
CA ASP A 8 1.49 18.88 17.04
C ASP A 8 0.24 18.09 16.65
N PHE A 9 -0.79 18.06 17.50
CA PHE A 9 -2.03 17.32 17.24
C PHE A 9 -2.76 17.84 15.98
N ILE A 10 -3.14 19.11 15.99
CA ILE A 10 -3.88 19.74 14.89
C ILE A 10 -3.12 19.63 13.56
N PRO A 11 -1.84 20.03 13.44
CA PRO A 11 -1.14 19.97 12.15
C PRO A 11 -0.92 18.53 11.67
N THR A 12 -0.67 17.57 12.57
CA THR A 12 -0.52 16.16 12.16
C THR A 12 -1.82 15.61 11.59
N HIS A 13 -2.94 15.81 12.28
CA HIS A 13 -4.25 15.33 11.82
C HIS A 13 -4.68 16.01 10.51
N PHE A 14 -4.46 17.32 10.39
CA PHE A 14 -4.76 18.05 9.17
C PHE A 14 -3.95 17.54 7.98
N MET A 15 -2.63 17.37 8.14
CA MET A 15 -1.76 16.87 7.07
C MET A 15 -2.11 15.43 6.68
N GLN A 16 -2.42 14.57 7.65
CA GLN A 16 -2.84 13.20 7.36
C GLN A 16 -4.16 13.17 6.57
N GLN A 17 -5.14 13.97 6.98
CA GLN A 17 -6.41 14.08 6.26
C GLN A 17 -6.22 14.63 4.84
N TYR A 18 -5.32 15.61 4.68
CA TYR A 18 -4.95 16.15 3.37
C TYR A 18 -4.40 15.03 2.47
N HIS A 19 -3.37 14.30 2.89
CA HIS A 19 -2.80 13.20 2.10
C HIS A 19 -3.82 12.09 1.80
N CYS A 20 -4.69 11.75 2.77
CA CYS A 20 -5.78 10.81 2.52
C CYS A 20 -6.81 11.33 1.48
N ALA A 21 -7.01 12.65 1.43
CA ALA A 21 -7.93 13.29 0.51
C ALA A 21 -7.33 13.47 -0.90
N THR A 22 -6.03 13.71 -1.02
CA THR A 22 -5.37 14.02 -2.31
C THR A 22 -4.67 12.82 -2.93
N ASP A 23 -3.90 12.08 -2.14
CA ASP A 23 -2.89 11.15 -2.67
C ASP A 23 -3.27 9.67 -2.43
N ALA A 24 -4.08 9.41 -1.39
CA ALA A 24 -4.46 8.05 -1.03
C ALA A 24 -5.56 7.46 -1.92
N GLY A 25 -5.47 6.15 -2.10
CA GLY A 25 -6.48 5.35 -2.78
C GLY A 25 -5.90 4.19 -3.58
N PHE A 26 -6.81 3.40 -4.14
CA PHE A 26 -6.54 2.30 -5.03
C PHE A 26 -6.80 2.72 -6.47
N THR A 27 -5.79 2.57 -7.32
CA THR A 27 -5.83 2.88 -8.75
C THR A 27 -5.43 1.64 -9.55
N VAL A 28 -6.24 1.29 -10.56
CA VAL A 28 -5.94 0.23 -11.52
C VAL A 28 -5.62 0.90 -12.86
N TYR A 29 -4.38 0.77 -13.32
CA TYR A 29 -3.96 1.28 -14.62
C TYR A 29 -4.28 0.28 -15.74
N LYS A 30 -4.15 -1.01 -15.44
CA LYS A 30 -4.41 -2.10 -16.38
C LYS A 30 -5.07 -3.26 -15.65
N SER A 31 -6.24 -3.67 -16.12
CA SER A 31 -6.94 -4.83 -15.54
C SER A 31 -6.23 -6.14 -15.89
N ILE A 32 -6.46 -7.18 -15.09
CA ILE A 32 -5.89 -8.51 -15.37
C ILE A 32 -6.42 -9.08 -16.69
N ASP A 33 -7.69 -8.83 -17.01
CA ASP A 33 -8.28 -9.31 -18.26
C ASP A 33 -7.70 -8.58 -19.48
N GLN A 34 -7.48 -7.27 -19.37
CA GLN A 34 -6.77 -6.51 -20.40
C GLN A 34 -5.34 -7.03 -20.57
N TRP A 35 -4.61 -7.25 -19.47
CA TRP A 35 -3.25 -7.79 -19.53
C TRP A 35 -3.20 -9.18 -20.20
N LYS A 36 -4.19 -10.05 -19.94
CA LYS A 36 -4.32 -11.37 -20.59
C LYS A 36 -4.54 -11.23 -22.10
N GLN A 37 -5.37 -10.29 -22.53
CA GLN A 37 -5.59 -10.03 -23.96
C GLN A 37 -4.33 -9.54 -24.66
N GLU A 38 -3.53 -8.72 -23.98
CA GLU A 38 -2.24 -8.23 -24.50
C GLU A 38 -1.13 -9.30 -24.49
N ASN A 39 -1.29 -10.37 -23.69
CA ASN A 39 -0.29 -11.43 -23.52
C ASN A 39 -0.91 -12.84 -23.69
N PRO A 40 -1.42 -13.18 -24.90
CA PRO A 40 -2.11 -14.43 -25.15
C PRO A 40 -1.18 -15.63 -24.92
N GLY A 41 -1.66 -16.66 -24.21
CA GLY A 41 -0.91 -17.88 -23.92
C GLY A 41 0.07 -17.77 -22.75
N VAL A 42 0.36 -16.56 -22.25
CA VAL A 42 1.29 -16.38 -21.12
C VAL A 42 0.59 -16.70 -19.80
N ALA A 43 -0.64 -16.22 -19.61
CA ALA A 43 -1.37 -16.39 -18.36
C ALA A 43 -1.53 -17.87 -17.95
N GLU A 44 -1.70 -18.75 -18.93
CA GLU A 44 -1.84 -20.21 -18.81
C GLU A 44 -0.51 -20.90 -18.44
N THR A 45 0.62 -20.20 -18.51
CA THR A 45 1.91 -20.73 -18.07
C THR A 45 2.24 -20.31 -16.64
N LEU A 46 1.70 -19.19 -16.15
CA LEU A 46 2.07 -18.63 -14.86
C LEU A 46 1.62 -19.51 -13.69
N THR A 47 2.49 -19.71 -12.72
CA THR A 47 2.18 -20.46 -11.50
C THR A 47 2.47 -19.60 -10.28
N PRO A 48 1.57 -19.58 -9.27
CA PRO A 48 1.82 -18.84 -8.05
C PRO A 48 3.06 -19.39 -7.33
N ILE A 49 3.81 -18.50 -6.69
CA ILE A 49 4.88 -18.87 -5.77
C ILE A 49 4.28 -18.92 -4.36
N ASP A 50 4.33 -20.08 -3.72
CA ASP A 50 3.71 -20.30 -2.41
C ASP A 50 4.49 -19.63 -1.27
N LYS A 51 5.82 -19.51 -1.42
CA LYS A 51 6.73 -18.89 -0.44
C LYS A 51 7.76 -18.02 -1.14
N PRO A 52 7.36 -16.84 -1.64
CA PRO A 52 8.29 -15.95 -2.29
C PRO A 52 9.21 -15.29 -1.27
N ASP A 53 10.47 -15.13 -1.66
CA ASP A 53 11.45 -14.37 -0.88
C ASP A 53 11.09 -12.89 -0.87
N TRP A 54 11.37 -12.25 0.26
CA TRP A 54 11.18 -10.82 0.46
C TRP A 54 12.50 -10.13 0.17
N ILE A 55 12.60 -9.56 -1.02
CA ILE A 55 13.82 -8.89 -1.47
C ILE A 55 13.73 -7.43 -1.06
N LYS A 56 14.49 -7.04 -0.05
CA LYS A 56 14.53 -5.65 0.45
C LYS A 56 15.71 -4.89 -0.14
N ASN A 57 15.43 -3.79 -0.83
CA ASN A 57 16.38 -2.83 -1.35
C ASN A 57 16.03 -1.44 -0.79
N ASP A 58 16.74 -1.01 0.25
CA ASP A 58 16.47 0.24 0.97
C ASP A 58 15.01 0.35 1.46
N ASN A 59 14.25 1.28 0.87
CA ASN A 59 12.84 1.54 1.19
C ASN A 59 11.87 0.71 0.34
N LEU A 60 12.37 0.04 -0.70
CA LEU A 60 11.57 -0.80 -1.59
C LEU A 60 11.72 -2.26 -1.17
N THR A 61 10.59 -2.93 -0.97
CA THR A 61 10.59 -4.38 -0.84
C THR A 61 9.79 -4.98 -1.98
N ARG A 62 10.35 -6.01 -2.60
CA ARG A 62 9.74 -6.73 -3.71
C ARG A 62 9.50 -8.17 -3.32
N VAL A 63 8.31 -8.65 -3.61
CA VAL A 63 7.86 -10.02 -3.40
C VAL A 63 7.34 -10.55 -4.73
N GLN A 64 7.98 -11.60 -5.25
CA GLN A 64 7.58 -12.17 -6.53
C GLN A 64 6.29 -12.99 -6.38
N LEU A 65 5.26 -12.74 -7.18
CA LEU A 65 3.99 -13.47 -7.08
C LEU A 65 3.97 -14.71 -7.96
N ASN A 66 4.56 -14.59 -9.16
CA ASN A 66 4.75 -15.63 -10.15
C ASN A 66 5.90 -15.21 -11.09
N GLN A 67 6.09 -15.91 -12.21
CA GLN A 67 7.16 -15.62 -13.16
C GLN A 67 7.05 -14.23 -13.81
N ARG A 68 5.89 -13.57 -13.68
CA ARG A 68 5.57 -12.35 -14.39
C ARG A 68 5.28 -11.16 -13.52
N PHE A 69 4.61 -11.35 -12.39
CA PHE A 69 4.21 -10.26 -11.52
C PHE A 69 5.04 -10.23 -10.24
N ALA A 70 5.37 -9.02 -9.83
CA ALA A 70 5.89 -8.73 -8.50
C ALA A 70 4.91 -7.82 -7.77
N TRP A 71 4.79 -8.06 -6.47
CA TRP A 71 4.24 -7.10 -5.54
C TRP A 71 5.38 -6.31 -4.93
N GLU A 72 5.32 -5.00 -5.12
CA GLU A 72 6.27 -4.06 -4.54
C GLU A 72 5.57 -3.24 -3.48
N PHE A 73 6.30 -2.92 -2.42
CA PHE A 73 5.87 -1.92 -1.47
C PHE A 73 7.03 -1.02 -1.08
N GLU A 74 6.72 0.27 -1.04
CA GLU A 74 7.63 1.36 -0.78
C GLU A 74 7.09 2.13 0.43
N ASP A 75 7.89 2.22 1.48
CA ASP A 75 7.55 2.99 2.67
C ASP A 75 8.33 4.31 2.64
N SER A 76 7.64 5.44 2.80
CA SER A 76 8.24 6.76 2.88
C SER A 76 7.72 7.52 4.10
N ILE A 77 8.49 8.49 4.61
CA ILE A 77 8.14 9.27 5.80
C ILE A 77 8.08 10.75 5.41
N HIS A 78 6.91 11.35 5.60
CA HIS A 78 6.63 12.76 5.35
C HIS A 78 6.81 13.63 6.60
N LEU A 79 6.62 14.94 6.42
CA LEU A 79 6.56 15.88 7.53
C LEU A 79 5.53 15.41 8.57
N PHE A 80 5.83 15.68 9.83
CA PHE A 80 5.08 15.17 10.95
C PHE A 80 5.00 13.63 11.00
N LYS A 81 6.04 12.89 10.60
CA LYS A 81 6.11 11.42 10.73
C LYS A 81 4.84 10.72 10.22
N ILE A 82 4.30 11.24 9.12
CA ILE A 82 3.21 10.58 8.41
C ILE A 82 3.90 9.55 7.50
N HIS A 83 3.62 8.28 7.74
CA HIS A 83 4.13 7.20 6.93
C HIS A 83 3.20 7.02 5.75
N GLU A 84 3.78 7.12 4.56
CA GLU A 84 3.16 6.66 3.33
C GLU A 84 3.58 5.22 3.10
N ARG A 85 2.60 4.37 2.85
CA ARG A 85 2.80 3.02 2.36
C ARG A 85 2.20 2.92 0.99
N GLU A 86 3.08 2.81 0.01
CA GLU A 86 2.67 2.56 -1.36
C GLU A 86 2.86 1.08 -1.71
N GLN A 87 1.86 0.48 -2.35
CA GLN A 87 1.89 -0.88 -2.85
C GLN A 87 1.62 -0.88 -4.35
N ARG A 88 2.44 -1.61 -5.12
CA ARG A 88 2.33 -1.71 -6.57
C ARG A 88 2.32 -3.17 -7.00
N ILE A 89 1.49 -3.50 -7.99
CA ILE A 89 1.62 -4.76 -8.74
C ILE A 89 2.25 -4.43 -10.08
N VAL A 90 3.39 -5.04 -10.36
CA VAL A 90 4.24 -4.71 -11.51
C VAL A 90 4.46 -5.93 -12.38
N ASP A 91 4.38 -5.77 -13.69
CA ASP A 91 4.87 -6.75 -14.66
C ASP A 91 6.40 -6.66 -14.75
N ILE A 92 7.09 -7.71 -14.32
CA ILE A 92 8.54 -7.77 -14.22
C ILE A 92 9.24 -7.63 -15.59
N LYS A 93 8.64 -8.11 -16.69
CA LYS A 93 9.31 -8.05 -18.00
C LYS A 93 9.16 -6.68 -18.65
N THR A 94 8.01 -6.03 -18.49
CA THR A 94 7.75 -4.72 -19.10
C THR A 94 8.09 -3.55 -18.17
N GLY A 95 8.13 -3.79 -16.86
CA GLY A 95 8.23 -2.76 -15.84
C GLY A 95 6.93 -1.97 -15.63
N GLU A 96 5.83 -2.38 -16.27
CA GLU A 96 4.56 -1.66 -16.17
C GLU A 96 3.88 -1.90 -14.82
N VAL A 97 3.43 -0.82 -14.19
CA VAL A 97 2.60 -0.88 -12.98
C VAL A 97 1.14 -1.14 -13.40
N LEU A 98 0.60 -2.29 -13.01
CA LEU A 98 -0.78 -2.68 -13.28
C LEU A 98 -1.76 -2.01 -12.33
N ALA A 99 -1.37 -1.94 -11.05
CA ALA A 99 -2.19 -1.37 -10.00
C ALA A 99 -1.32 -0.76 -8.90
N ARG A 100 -1.86 0.29 -8.27
CA ARG A 100 -1.21 1.07 -7.21
C ARG A 100 -2.20 1.30 -6.08
N ASN A 101 -1.73 1.14 -4.84
CA ASN A 101 -2.50 1.43 -3.63
C ASN A 101 -1.64 2.25 -2.67
N VAL A 102 -2.07 3.48 -2.37
CA VAL A 102 -1.34 4.40 -1.50
C VAL A 102 -2.16 4.62 -0.24
N ASP A 103 -1.54 4.40 0.92
CA ASP A 103 -2.14 4.59 2.24
C ASP A 103 -1.23 5.43 3.14
N PHE A 104 -1.84 6.22 4.03
CA PHE A 104 -1.13 7.06 4.98
C PHE A 104 -1.58 6.74 6.40
N ASN A 105 -0.62 6.67 7.31
CA ASN A 105 -0.85 6.62 8.74
C ASN A 105 0.16 7.53 9.45
N THR A 106 -0.06 7.81 10.72
CA THR A 106 0.99 8.42 11.53
C THR A 106 1.80 7.27 12.12
N GLY A 107 3.10 7.19 11.87
CA GLY A 107 3.96 6.05 12.24
C GLY A 107 4.25 5.89 13.73
N VAL A 108 3.26 6.23 14.56
CA VAL A 108 3.24 6.07 16.00
C VAL A 108 3.09 4.57 16.28
N GLY A 109 4.22 3.92 16.51
CA GLY A 109 4.28 2.53 16.94
C GLY A 109 3.56 2.30 18.27
N ASN A 110 3.34 1.03 18.64
CA ASN A 110 2.86 0.73 19.98
C ASN A 110 3.98 1.10 20.98
N PRO A 111 3.78 2.07 21.89
CA PRO A 111 4.82 2.51 22.82
C PRO A 111 5.26 1.40 23.80
N TYR A 112 4.49 0.31 23.92
CA TYR A 112 4.83 -0.86 24.71
C TYR A 112 5.68 -1.92 23.97
N VAL A 113 5.92 -1.75 22.66
CA VAL A 113 6.62 -2.76 21.82
C VAL A 113 7.92 -2.20 21.22
N SER A 114 7.90 -0.98 20.68
CA SER A 114 9.11 -0.21 20.39
C SER A 114 8.73 1.26 20.23
N ALA A 115 9.47 2.14 20.89
CA ALA A 115 9.35 3.58 20.72
C ALA A 115 10.71 4.12 20.28
N ASP A 116 10.84 4.43 19.00
CA ASP A 116 12.08 4.96 18.42
C ASP A 116 12.21 6.47 18.71
N SER A 117 11.15 7.11 19.20
CA SER A 117 11.15 8.53 19.59
C SER A 117 10.14 8.89 20.68
N ILE A 118 10.39 10.01 21.36
CA ILE A 118 9.46 10.61 22.35
C ILE A 118 8.07 10.86 21.75
N ARG A 119 8.01 11.13 20.45
CA ARG A 119 6.76 11.34 19.74
C ARG A 119 5.89 10.08 19.70
N ASP A 120 6.46 8.89 19.74
CA ASP A 120 5.71 7.63 19.63
C ASP A 120 4.92 7.32 20.92
N TYR A 121 5.23 8.01 22.02
CA TYR A 121 4.45 8.00 23.27
C TYR A 121 3.22 8.91 23.21
N LYS A 122 3.10 9.78 22.20
CA LYS A 122 1.97 10.69 22.06
C LYS A 122 0.79 9.97 21.41
N TRP A 123 0.04 9.19 22.19
CA TRP A 123 -1.11 8.43 21.69
C TRP A 123 -2.16 9.29 20.96
N TRP A 124 -2.28 10.58 21.28
CA TRP A 124 -3.24 11.49 20.66
C TRP A 124 -2.94 11.82 19.18
N ILE A 125 -1.69 11.69 18.73
CA ILE A 125 -1.37 11.86 17.30
C ILE A 125 -1.46 10.56 16.51
N LYS A 126 -1.83 9.44 17.14
CA LYS A 126 -2.00 8.17 16.45
C LYS A 126 -3.26 8.22 15.59
N VAL A 127 -3.06 8.24 14.28
CA VAL A 127 -4.08 8.06 13.25
C VAL A 127 -3.73 6.80 12.47
N ASP A 128 -4.70 5.89 12.44
CA ASP A 128 -4.60 4.67 11.65
C ASP A 128 -4.72 4.96 10.14
N SER A 129 -4.77 3.90 9.34
CA SER A 129 -4.86 3.98 7.88
C SER A 129 -6.04 4.82 7.36
N CYS A 130 -5.86 5.45 6.21
CA CYS A 130 -6.86 6.28 5.53
C CYS A 130 -8.23 5.57 5.31
N PRO A 131 -8.33 4.26 5.00
CA PRO A 131 -9.60 3.57 4.83
C PRO A 131 -10.52 3.59 6.06
N ARG A 132 -9.97 3.80 7.28
CA ARG A 132 -10.79 3.88 8.51
C ARG A 132 -11.56 5.21 8.63
N PHE A 133 -11.08 6.27 7.98
CA PHE A 133 -11.63 7.62 8.09
C PHE A 133 -12.13 8.19 6.76
N GLY A 134 -11.77 7.59 5.62
CA GLY A 134 -12.12 8.04 4.28
C GLY A 134 -13.24 7.25 3.60
N SER A 135 -13.68 7.73 2.43
CA SER A 135 -14.68 7.04 1.62
C SER A 135 -14.17 5.68 1.14
N LYS A 136 -14.94 4.61 1.38
CA LYS A 136 -14.67 3.26 0.86
C LYS A 136 -14.53 3.22 -0.66
N SER A 137 -15.16 4.16 -1.37
CA SER A 137 -15.11 4.25 -2.83
C SER A 137 -13.70 4.47 -3.39
N LYS A 138 -12.80 5.11 -2.64
CA LYS A 138 -11.41 5.33 -3.09
C LYS A 138 -10.56 4.06 -3.07
N TRP A 139 -11.03 3.03 -2.37
CA TRP A 139 -10.30 1.78 -2.14
C TRP A 139 -10.86 0.62 -2.96
N LEU A 140 -11.85 0.90 -3.79
CA LEU A 140 -12.56 -0.07 -4.61
C LEU A 140 -12.62 0.43 -6.05
N VAL A 141 -12.12 -0.38 -6.98
CA VAL A 141 -12.29 -0.16 -8.42
C VAL A 141 -13.14 -1.32 -8.93
N ASN A 142 -14.31 -1.02 -9.51
CA ASN A 142 -15.28 -2.05 -9.91
C ASN A 142 -15.66 -3.02 -8.77
N ASN A 143 -15.76 -2.50 -7.54
CA ASN A 143 -16.02 -3.28 -6.31
C ASN A 143 -14.90 -4.26 -5.91
N ASP A 144 -13.75 -4.24 -6.59
CA ASP A 144 -12.55 -4.98 -6.21
C ASP A 144 -11.62 -4.08 -5.38
N SER A 145 -11.05 -4.63 -4.31
CA SER A 145 -9.97 -4.00 -3.55
C SER A 145 -8.59 -4.31 -4.14
N PHE A 146 -7.56 -3.64 -3.64
CA PHE A 146 -6.17 -3.99 -3.98
C PHE A 146 -5.84 -5.46 -3.63
N ILE A 147 -6.40 -5.98 -2.52
CA ILE A 147 -6.18 -7.38 -2.12
C ILE A 147 -6.80 -8.33 -3.13
N ASP A 148 -8.00 -8.02 -3.62
CA ASP A 148 -8.65 -8.83 -4.66
C ASP A 148 -7.83 -8.82 -5.96
N PHE A 149 -7.31 -7.65 -6.35
CA PHE A 149 -6.44 -7.51 -7.52
C PHE A 149 -5.12 -8.30 -7.34
N TYR A 150 -4.50 -8.21 -6.16
CA TYR A 150 -3.33 -8.99 -5.79
C TYR A 150 -3.60 -10.50 -5.91
N MET A 151 -4.73 -10.97 -5.38
CA MET A 151 -5.10 -12.38 -5.43
C MET A 151 -5.34 -12.85 -6.87
N LYS A 152 -6.03 -12.04 -7.68
CA LYS A 152 -6.22 -12.30 -9.13
C LYS A 152 -4.88 -12.33 -9.88
N SER A 153 -3.93 -11.47 -9.52
CA SER A 153 -2.60 -11.42 -10.12
C SER A 153 -1.77 -12.65 -9.77
N LYS A 154 -1.77 -13.04 -8.49
CA LYS A 154 -1.06 -14.23 -7.99
C LYS A 154 -1.64 -15.51 -8.59
N HIS A 155 -2.97 -15.65 -8.55
CA HIS A 155 -3.72 -16.82 -9.01
C HIS A 155 -4.42 -16.56 -10.35
N ILE A 156 -3.66 -16.11 -11.35
CA ILE A 156 -4.23 -15.66 -12.64
C ILE A 156 -4.97 -16.76 -13.43
N LYS A 157 -4.66 -18.03 -13.16
CA LYS A 157 -5.32 -19.23 -13.69
C LYS A 157 -6.66 -19.54 -13.02
N GLY A 158 -7.01 -18.83 -11.94
CA GLY A 158 -8.07 -19.19 -11.02
C GLY A 158 -7.52 -19.90 -9.78
N VAL A 159 -8.23 -19.76 -8.66
CA VAL A 159 -7.99 -20.56 -7.46
C VAL A 159 -8.57 -21.93 -7.74
N ARG A 160 -7.74 -22.97 -7.69
CA ARG A 160 -8.18 -24.36 -7.82
C ARG A 160 -8.72 -24.88 -6.50
#